data_AF-A0A0F9AYQ2-F1
#
_entry.id   AF-A0A0F9AYQ2-F1
#
_cell.length_a   1.000
_cell.length_b   1.000
_cell.length_c   1.000
_cell.angle_alpha   90.00
_cell.angle_beta   90.00
_cell.angle_gamma   90.00
#
_symmetry.space_group_name_H-M   'P 1'
#
loop_
_entity.id
_entity.type
_entity.pdbx_description
1 polymer ?
#
loop_
_entity_poly.entity_id
_entity_poly.type
_entity_poly.pdbx_seq_one_letter_code
_entity_poly.pdbx_strand_id
1 'polypeptide(L)'
;MNNVGGGVKEWLQGRMDTEGLSLRKAAARTDLSHGTIADILRGVCPAAETVRKLARGFVGGNGQERLALEDELLILAGHRSGRPEAEEMSPVLGQLIDLVAEFTEPQLQIVSDFAKFLAGLEDR
;
A
#
# COMPACT_ATOMS: atom_id res chain seq x y z
N MET A 1 3.17 14.69 -17.32
CA MET A 1 4.61 14.35 -17.18
C MET A 1 4.70 13.22 -16.18
N ASN A 2 5.09 12.05 -16.67
CA ASN A 2 5.15 10.79 -15.93
C ASN A 2 6.33 10.81 -14.95
N ASN A 3 6.12 10.35 -13.71
CA ASN A 3 7.22 9.89 -12.87
C ASN A 3 6.78 8.61 -12.14
N VAL A 4 6.74 7.52 -12.91
CA VAL A 4 6.57 6.16 -12.41
C VAL A 4 7.97 5.66 -12.09
N GLY A 5 8.33 5.59 -10.80
CA GLY A 5 9.63 5.06 -10.35
C GLY A 5 10.23 5.61 -9.05
N GLY A 6 9.50 6.40 -8.26
CA GLY A 6 9.97 6.91 -6.97
C GLY A 6 9.17 6.32 -5.81
N GLY A 7 9.85 5.91 -4.73
CA GLY A 7 9.20 5.38 -3.52
C GLY A 7 8.49 6.48 -2.71
N VAL A 8 8.11 6.16 -1.47
CA VAL A 8 7.37 7.11 -0.60
C VAL A 8 8.11 8.44 -0.39
N LYS A 9 9.45 8.42 -0.46
CA LYS A 9 10.29 9.63 -0.41
C LYS A 9 9.97 10.59 -1.55
N GLU A 10 10.03 10.12 -2.80
CA GLU A 10 9.83 10.95 -3.98
C GLU A 10 8.40 11.48 -4.03
N TRP A 11 7.43 10.64 -3.66
CA TRP A 11 6.03 11.05 -3.52
C TRP A 11 5.89 12.18 -2.48
N LEU A 12 6.46 12.00 -1.28
CA LEU A 12 6.34 12.98 -0.19
C LEU A 12 7.04 14.30 -0.53
N GLN A 13 8.22 14.23 -1.13
CA GLN A 13 8.97 15.40 -1.59
C GLN A 13 8.17 16.19 -2.63
N GLY A 14 7.67 15.52 -3.67
CA GLY A 14 6.86 16.16 -4.71
C GLY A 14 5.58 16.80 -4.15
N ARG A 15 4.95 16.14 -3.17
CA ARG A 15 3.76 16.68 -2.51
C ARG A 15 4.07 17.91 -1.66
N MET A 16 5.16 17.87 -0.90
CA MET A 16 5.61 19.01 -0.09
C MET A 16 6.01 20.21 -0.97
N ASP A 17 6.67 19.97 -2.10
CA ASP A 17 7.08 21.02 -3.03
C ASP A 17 5.87 21.67 -3.73
N THR A 18 4.89 20.86 -4.15
CA THR A 18 3.67 21.33 -4.81
C THR A 18 2.82 22.19 -3.88
N GLU A 19 2.76 21.83 -2.60
CA GLU A 19 1.94 22.50 -1.59
C GLU A 19 2.71 23.51 -0.73
N GLY A 20 4.00 23.74 -1.01
CA GLY A 20 4.86 24.68 -0.27
C GLY A 20 4.99 24.35 1.23
N LEU A 21 5.00 23.06 1.58
CA LEU A 21 4.97 22.60 2.96
C LEU A 21 6.39 22.49 3.54
N SER A 22 6.56 23.01 4.75
CA SER A 22 7.74 22.71 5.56
C SER A 22 7.57 21.38 6.29
N LEU A 23 8.69 20.80 6.76
CA LEU A 23 8.68 19.56 7.57
C LEU A 23 7.68 19.62 8.74
N ARG A 24 7.62 20.76 9.43
CA ARG A 24 6.69 20.96 10.56
C ARG A 24 5.23 21.02 10.12
N LYS A 25 4.94 21.64 8.97
CA LYS A 25 3.57 21.70 8.42
C LYS A 25 3.10 20.33 7.93
N ALA A 26 3.99 19.56 7.26
CA ALA A 26 3.69 18.20 6.83
C ALA A 26 3.47 17.26 8.03
N ALA A 27 4.30 17.37 9.06
CA ALA A 27 4.16 16.64 10.33
C ALA A 27 2.82 16.94 11.02
N ALA A 28 2.50 18.22 11.20
CA ALA A 28 1.23 18.63 11.81
C ALA A 28 0.01 18.15 11.03
N ARG A 29 0.10 18.14 9.69
CA ARG A 29 -0.99 17.69 8.82
C ARG A 29 -1.25 16.18 8.89
N THR A 30 -0.21 15.40 9.11
CA THR A 30 -0.26 13.92 9.06
C THR A 30 -0.31 13.28 10.44
N ASP A 31 -0.29 14.09 11.52
CA ASP A 31 -0.15 13.59 12.90
C ASP A 31 1.11 12.69 13.05
N LEU A 32 2.19 13.10 12.38
CA LEU A 32 3.50 12.48 12.45
C LEU A 32 4.50 13.42 13.12
N SER A 33 5.59 12.85 13.64
CA SER A 33 6.69 13.70 14.11
C SER A 33 7.45 14.28 12.92
N HIS A 34 8.01 15.49 13.08
CA HIS A 34 8.89 16.09 12.07
C HIS A 34 10.15 15.24 11.81
N GLY A 35 10.59 14.45 12.79
CA GLY A 35 11.66 13.46 12.63
C GLY A 35 11.25 12.35 11.68
N THR A 36 10.04 11.80 11.84
CA THR A 36 9.48 10.77 10.96
C THR A 36 9.38 11.27 9.51
N ILE A 37 8.93 12.50 9.29
CA ILE A 37 8.92 13.10 7.94
C ILE A 37 10.35 13.21 7.38
N ALA A 38 11.31 13.67 8.19
CA ALA A 38 12.71 13.77 7.78
C ALA A 38 13.34 12.41 7.46
N ASP A 39 13.00 11.37 8.22
CA ASP A 39 13.51 10.02 8.01
C ASP A 39 12.98 9.42 6.70
N ILE A 40 11.70 9.63 6.38
CA ILE A 40 11.13 9.24 5.08
C ILE A 40 11.85 9.96 3.94
N LEU A 41 12.12 11.26 4.08
CA LEU A 41 12.84 12.04 3.06
C LEU A 41 14.31 11.61 2.91
N ARG A 42 14.91 11.00 3.94
CA ARG A 42 16.23 10.35 3.89
C ARG A 42 16.19 8.97 3.22
N GLY A 43 15.01 8.44 2.93
CA GLY A 43 14.82 7.13 2.33
C GLY A 43 14.60 6.00 3.34
N VAL A 44 14.31 6.30 4.60
CA VAL A 44 13.88 5.28 5.57
C VAL A 44 12.49 4.79 5.18
N CYS A 45 12.33 3.48 5.05
CA CYS A 45 11.05 2.89 4.71
C CYS A 45 10.03 3.11 5.85
N PRO A 46 8.91 3.81 5.61
CA PRO A 46 7.90 4.05 6.63
C PRO A 46 7.16 2.74 6.95
N ALA A 47 6.77 2.54 8.21
CA ALA A 47 5.86 1.44 8.57
C ALA A 47 4.47 1.66 7.96
N ALA A 48 3.69 0.59 7.81
CA ALA A 48 2.33 0.65 7.25
C ALA A 48 1.44 1.67 7.97
N GLU A 49 1.54 1.78 9.31
CA GLU A 49 0.77 2.76 10.08
C GLU A 49 1.18 4.21 9.77
N THR A 50 2.46 4.46 9.51
CA THR A 50 2.96 5.77 9.05
C THR A 50 2.39 6.11 7.68
N VAL A 51 2.29 5.13 6.78
CA VAL A 51 1.67 5.29 5.46
C VAL A 51 0.19 5.67 5.57
N ARG A 52 -0.59 5.03 6.46
CA ARG A 52 -1.99 5.40 6.71
C ARG A 52 -2.15 6.84 7.17
N LYS A 53 -1.26 7.27 8.06
CA LYS A 53 -1.22 8.66 8.56
C LYS A 53 -0.89 9.66 7.46
N LEU A 54 0.04 9.32 6.55
CA LEU A 54 0.31 10.13 5.36
C LEU A 54 -0.93 10.27 4.48
N ALA A 55 -1.56 9.15 4.11
CA ALA A 55 -2.76 9.15 3.25
C ALA A 55 -3.89 9.97 3.86
N ARG A 56 -4.14 9.81 5.17
CA ARG A 56 -5.15 10.58 5.91
C ARG A 56 -4.84 12.07 5.96
N GLY A 57 -3.57 12.45 6.14
CA GLY A 57 -3.19 13.86 6.23
C GLY A 57 -3.25 14.58 4.89
N PHE A 58 -2.90 13.90 3.80
CA PHE A 58 -2.83 14.52 2.48
C PHE A 58 -4.13 14.49 1.68
N VAL A 59 -5.08 13.61 2.02
CA VAL A 59 -6.44 13.57 1.45
C VAL A 59 -7.46 14.07 2.47
N GLY A 60 -8.03 15.26 2.22
CA GLY A 60 -9.08 15.86 3.06
C GLY A 60 -10.51 15.48 2.64
N GLY A 61 -10.68 14.60 1.65
CA GLY A 61 -11.95 14.28 1.00
C GLY A 61 -12.43 12.83 1.19
N ASN A 62 -13.35 12.42 0.31
CA ASN A 62 -14.14 11.18 0.34
C ASN A 62 -13.29 9.94 0.67
N GLY A 63 -13.88 8.99 1.41
CA GLY A 63 -13.18 7.79 1.88
C GLY A 63 -12.50 6.96 0.79
N GLN A 64 -12.97 7.02 -0.46
CA GLN A 64 -12.36 6.30 -1.59
C GLN A 64 -11.02 6.89 -2.06
N GLU A 65 -10.87 8.22 -2.12
CA GLU A 65 -9.60 8.85 -2.50
C GLU A 65 -8.51 8.55 -1.47
N ARG A 66 -8.90 8.51 -0.19
CA ARG A 66 -8.00 8.14 0.90
C ARG A 66 -7.54 6.69 0.77
N LEU A 67 -8.45 5.77 0.46
CA LEU A 67 -8.12 4.35 0.30
C LEU A 67 -7.23 4.11 -0.92
N ALA A 68 -7.48 4.80 -2.04
CA ALA A 68 -6.64 4.72 -3.23
C ALA A 68 -5.21 5.20 -2.94
N LEU A 69 -5.08 6.36 -2.28
CA LEU A 69 -3.76 6.87 -1.90
C LEU A 69 -3.06 5.99 -0.86
N GLU A 70 -3.80 5.45 0.11
CA GLU A 70 -3.23 4.51 1.08
C GLU A 70 -2.66 3.28 0.37
N ASP A 71 -3.39 2.70 -0.58
CA ASP A 71 -2.92 1.54 -1.33
C ASP A 71 -1.68 1.86 -2.18
N GLU A 72 -1.69 2.98 -2.91
CA GLU A 72 -0.54 3.48 -3.68
C GLU A 72 0.71 3.62 -2.79
N LEU A 73 0.57 4.26 -1.64
CA LEU A 73 1.69 4.46 -0.71
C LEU A 73 2.18 3.17 -0.07
N LEU A 74 1.30 2.20 0.19
CA LEU A 74 1.68 0.88 0.69
C LEU A 74 2.47 0.10 -0.37
N ILE A 75 2.13 0.28 -1.64
CA ILE A 75 2.87 -0.29 -2.77
C ILE A 75 4.25 0.36 -2.88
N LEU A 76 4.31 1.69 -2.83
CA LEU A 76 5.57 2.44 -2.87
C LEU A 76 6.49 2.15 -1.67
N ALA A 77 5.92 1.78 -0.52
CA ALA A 77 6.67 1.37 0.67
C ALA A 77 7.09 -0.11 0.64
N GLY A 78 6.63 -0.90 -0.34
CA GLY A 78 6.86 -2.34 -0.41
C GLY A 78 6.09 -3.17 0.62
N HIS A 79 5.09 -2.58 1.30
CA HIS A 79 4.18 -3.31 2.19
C HIS A 79 3.13 -4.10 1.41
N ARG A 80 2.89 -3.73 0.16
CA ARG A 80 2.06 -4.46 -0.80
C ARG A 80 2.82 -4.56 -2.12
N SER A 81 2.77 -5.71 -2.77
CA SER A 81 3.04 -5.77 -4.20
C SER A 81 1.94 -4.97 -4.91
N GLY A 82 2.32 -4.09 -5.84
CA GLY A 82 1.37 -3.39 -6.70
C GLY A 82 0.32 -4.38 -7.18
N ARG A 83 -0.95 -4.16 -6.82
CA ARG A 83 -2.02 -4.92 -7.45
C ARG A 83 -1.83 -4.62 -8.93
N PRO A 84 -1.56 -5.61 -9.80
CA PRO A 84 -1.40 -5.34 -11.22
C PRO A 84 -2.72 -4.70 -11.67
N GLU A 85 -2.69 -3.38 -11.88
CA GLU A 85 -3.80 -2.67 -12.47
C GLU A 85 -3.98 -3.30 -13.85
N ALA A 86 -5.09 -4.01 -14.03
CA ALA A 86 -5.52 -4.62 -15.29
C ALA A 86 -4.70 -5.81 -15.82
N GLU A 87 -4.37 -6.79 -14.97
CA GLU A 87 -4.74 -8.14 -15.40
C GLU A 87 -6.21 -8.29 -15.01
N GLU A 88 -7.09 -8.43 -16.00
CA GLU A 88 -8.42 -8.99 -15.75
C GLU A 88 -8.22 -10.15 -14.80
N MET A 89 -8.83 -10.07 -13.60
CA MET A 89 -8.73 -11.13 -12.61
C MET A 89 -8.97 -12.44 -13.34
N SER A 90 -7.92 -13.28 -13.41
CA SER A 90 -7.99 -14.51 -14.19
C SER A 90 -9.33 -15.18 -13.89
N PRO A 91 -10.13 -15.59 -14.88
CA PRO A 91 -11.42 -16.21 -14.62
C PRO A 91 -11.32 -17.36 -13.61
N VAL A 92 -10.17 -18.04 -13.57
CA VAL A 92 -9.84 -19.10 -12.61
C VAL A 92 -9.68 -18.56 -11.18
N LEU A 93 -9.03 -17.40 -11.02
CA LEU A 93 -8.90 -16.74 -9.72
C LEU A 93 -10.23 -16.21 -9.22
N GLY A 94 -11.07 -15.67 -10.12
CA GLY A 94 -12.43 -15.25 -9.79
C GLY A 94 -13.29 -16.41 -9.29
N GLN A 95 -13.28 -17.53 -10.02
CA GLN A 95 -13.99 -18.74 -9.62
C GLN A 95 -13.49 -19.30 -8.28
N LEU A 96 -12.18 -19.24 -8.01
CA LEU A 96 -11.63 -19.67 -6.74
C LEU A 96 -12.14 -18.79 -5.59
N ILE A 97 -12.15 -17.47 -5.77
CA ILE A 97 -12.68 -16.52 -4.78
C ILE A 97 -14.17 -16.80 -4.51
N ASP A 98 -14.98 -16.95 -5.55
CA ASP A 98 -16.40 -17.28 -5.43
C ASP A 98 -16.62 -18.61 -4.69
N LEU A 99 -15.77 -19.60 -4.97
CA LEU A 99 -15.84 -20.91 -4.32
C LEU A 99 -15.51 -20.84 -2.82
N VAL A 100 -14.46 -20.10 -2.45
CA VAL A 100 -14.02 -20.03 -1.05
C VAL A 100 -14.79 -18.99 -0.23
N ALA A 101 -15.60 -18.13 -0.85
CA ALA A 101 -16.37 -17.10 -0.16
C ALA A 101 -17.33 -17.67 0.89
N GLU A 102 -17.85 -18.88 0.66
CA GLU A 102 -18.79 -19.58 1.55
C GLU A 102 -18.08 -20.52 2.55
N PHE A 103 -16.75 -20.54 2.57
CA PHE A 103 -16.01 -21.47 3.41
C PHE A 103 -15.90 -20.97 4.85
N THR A 104 -15.88 -21.90 5.78
CA THR A 104 -15.58 -21.65 7.20
C THR A 104 -14.08 -21.46 7.41
N GLU A 105 -13.68 -20.80 8.50
CA GLU A 105 -12.27 -20.58 8.85
C GLU A 105 -11.41 -21.87 8.80
N PRO A 106 -11.84 -23.03 9.34
CA PRO A 106 -11.07 -24.26 9.22
C PRO A 106 -10.90 -24.75 7.77
N GLN A 107 -11.90 -24.53 6.91
CA GLN A 107 -11.85 -24.92 5.50
C GLN A 107 -10.91 -23.98 4.72
N LEU A 108 -10.93 -22.69 5.01
CA LEU A 108 -9.99 -21.72 4.44
C LEU A 108 -8.55 -22.04 4.82
N GLN A 109 -8.31 -22.46 6.07
CA GLN A 109 -6.99 -22.89 6.52
C GLN A 109 -6.47 -24.08 5.72
N ILE A 110 -7.32 -25.08 5.44
CA ILE A 110 -6.95 -26.24 4.61
C ILE A 110 -6.59 -25.81 3.18
N VAL A 111 -7.39 -24.94 2.57
CA VAL A 111 -7.11 -24.41 1.21
C VAL A 111 -5.79 -23.64 1.20
N SER A 112 -5.52 -22.84 2.22
CA SER A 112 -4.26 -22.11 2.38
C SER A 112 -3.06 -23.05 2.46
N ASP A 113 -3.15 -24.10 3.27
CA ASP A 113 -2.04 -25.05 3.45
C ASP A 113 -1.81 -25.90 2.20
N PHE A 114 -2.86 -26.23 1.46
CA PHE A 114 -2.73 -26.90 0.16
C PHE A 114 -2.07 -25.99 -0.89
N ALA A 115 -2.43 -24.71 -0.95
CA ALA A 115 -1.79 -23.76 -1.85
C ALA A 115 -0.29 -23.60 -1.54
N LYS A 116 0.09 -23.53 -0.26
CA LYS A 116 1.50 -23.52 0.17
C LYS A 116 2.25 -24.79 -0.25
N PHE A 117 1.59 -25.95 -0.14
CA PHE A 117 2.17 -27.22 -0.60
C PHE A 117 2.46 -27.19 -2.11
N LEU A 118 1.50 -26.73 -2.93
CA LEU A 118 1.69 -26.63 -4.38
C LEU A 118 2.84 -25.69 -4.75
N ALA A 119 2.91 -24.51 -4.11
CA ALA A 119 4.01 -23.57 -4.35
C ALA A 119 5.39 -24.19 -4.04
N GLY A 120 5.48 -24.99 -2.97
CA GLY A 120 6.71 -25.70 -2.62
C GLY A 120 7.12 -26.83 -3.58
N LEU A 121 6.27 -27.21 -4.54
CA LEU A 121 6.61 -28.16 -5.61
C LEU A 121 7.26 -27.48 -6.82
N GLU A 122 6.99 -26.20 -7.07
CA GLU A 122 7.58 -25.45 -8.18
C GLU A 122 9.05 -25.07 -7.93
N ASP A 123 9.48 -25.05 -6.66
CA ASP A 123 10.86 -24.78 -6.23
C ASP A 123 11.77 -26.04 -6.24
N ARG A 124 11.34 -27.15 -6.85
CA ARG A 124 12.07 -28.43 -6.89
C ARG A 124 12.42 -28.91 -8.30
#